data_AF-A0A2Z7A5M0-F1
#
_entry.id   AF-A0A2Z7A5M0-F1
#
_cell.length_a   1.000
_cell.length_b   1.000
_cell.length_c   1.000
_cell.angle_alpha   90.00
_cell.angle_beta   90.00
_cell.angle_gamma   90.00
#
_symmetry.space_group_name_H-M   'P 1'
#
loop_
_entity.id
_entity.type
_entity.pdbx_description
1 polymer ?
#
loop_
_entity_poly.entity_id
_entity_poly.type
_entity_poly.pdbx_seq_one_letter_code
_entity_poly.pdbx_strand_id
1 'polypeptide(L)'
;MADQTSDDEITLISGSLSLVTLSAMASSLVSNTNQVHFAYDLAMDNSEMVAMFEALVASGLNGFLGCMSDIFESALIEFYHNASLQDDKIFSTIQGKLVEISEEIFARNFQLPVEGLIDINEVPKDLIFYARTEFSFTDEQLSTSCKKRELKIEYRLLSDIVAKSITVKAGSFDAVTHERFLLMTAIFGGVSVNWGRLLFKIFKDMATPETRQARGYAVHICILLTNIPYFELGDCED
;
A
#
# COMPACT_ATOMS: atom_id res chain seq x y z
N MET A 1 -43.33 12.40 1.73
CA MET A 1 -43.48 13.34 0.59
C MET A 1 -42.46 14.43 0.82
N ALA A 2 -41.23 14.25 0.31
CA ALA A 2 -40.80 14.57 -1.07
C ALA A 2 -40.94 16.09 -1.29
N ASP A 3 -39.86 16.85 -1.13
CA ASP A 3 -38.78 17.14 -2.10
C ASP A 3 -39.16 18.30 -3.04
N GLN A 4 -38.32 19.33 -3.06
CA GLN A 4 -37.92 20.06 -4.27
C GLN A 4 -36.75 21.00 -3.95
N THR A 5 -35.58 20.46 -4.23
CA THR A 5 -34.38 21.09 -4.79
C THR A 5 -34.63 22.36 -5.63
N SER A 6 -33.77 23.36 -5.43
CA SER A 6 -33.33 24.26 -6.51
C SER A 6 -31.80 24.29 -6.51
N ASP A 7 -31.22 23.66 -7.52
CA ASP A 7 -29.89 23.99 -8.04
C ASP A 7 -29.87 25.49 -8.43
N ASP A 8 -28.79 26.21 -8.12
CA ASP A 8 -27.72 26.37 -9.10
C ASP A 8 -26.60 27.34 -8.64
N GLU A 9 -25.41 26.99 -9.14
CA GLU A 9 -24.22 27.82 -9.43
C GLU A 9 -23.42 28.47 -8.30
N ILE A 10 -22.29 27.83 -7.96
CA ILE A 10 -21.09 28.55 -7.52
C ILE A 10 -20.14 28.69 -8.71
N THR A 11 -20.22 29.86 -9.33
CA THR A 11 -19.28 30.41 -10.33
C THR A 11 -17.83 30.29 -9.86
N LEU A 12 -16.99 29.56 -10.61
CA LEU A 12 -15.54 29.49 -10.38
C LEU A 12 -14.84 30.69 -11.01
N ILE A 13 -14.51 31.69 -10.19
CA ILE A 13 -13.63 32.79 -10.55
C ILE A 13 -12.18 32.36 -10.28
N SER A 14 -11.43 32.16 -11.36
CA SER A 14 -9.98 32.38 -11.49
C SER A 14 -9.12 32.27 -10.21
N GLY A 15 -8.36 31.17 -10.13
CA GLY A 15 -6.99 31.23 -9.61
C GLY A 15 -6.82 31.31 -8.09
N SER A 16 -7.06 30.20 -7.40
CA SER A 16 -6.22 29.71 -6.28
C SER A 16 -6.84 28.42 -5.75
N LEU A 17 -6.27 27.27 -6.11
CA LEU A 17 -6.63 26.00 -5.48
C LEU A 17 -6.11 26.04 -4.04
N SER A 18 -7.01 26.14 -3.08
CA SER A 18 -6.69 26.19 -1.65
C SER A 18 -5.94 24.93 -1.20
N LEU A 19 -4.94 25.08 -0.34
CA LEU A 19 -4.17 24.00 0.28
C LEU A 19 -5.07 22.96 1.00
N VAL A 20 -6.31 23.35 1.33
CA VAL A 20 -7.34 22.49 1.92
C VAL A 20 -7.94 21.51 0.90
N THR A 21 -8.07 21.88 -0.38
CA THR A 21 -8.61 20.98 -1.42
C THR A 21 -7.60 19.96 -1.91
N LEU A 22 -6.29 20.25 -1.87
CA LEU A 22 -5.24 19.24 -2.14
C LEU A 22 -5.16 18.18 -1.04
N SER A 23 -5.31 18.56 0.22
CA SER A 23 -5.41 17.60 1.34
C SER A 23 -6.65 16.71 1.24
N ALA A 24 -7.79 17.28 0.81
CA ALA A 24 -9.02 16.51 0.60
C ALA A 24 -8.97 15.59 -0.63
N MET A 25 -8.33 16.02 -1.73
CA MET A 25 -8.15 15.19 -2.94
C MET A 25 -7.10 14.09 -2.73
N ALA A 26 -6.00 14.38 -2.03
CA ALA A 26 -5.03 13.35 -1.63
C ALA A 26 -5.62 12.37 -0.59
N SER A 27 -6.53 12.84 0.28
CA SER A 27 -7.28 11.97 1.20
C SER A 27 -8.27 11.04 0.48
N SER A 28 -8.68 11.37 -0.75
CA SER A 28 -9.54 10.51 -1.59
C SER A 28 -8.77 9.44 -2.35
N LEU A 29 -7.47 9.63 -2.59
CA LEU A 29 -6.60 8.68 -3.32
C LEU A 29 -6.25 7.45 -2.49
N VAL A 30 -6.44 7.52 -1.19
CA VAL A 30 -6.24 6.39 -0.28
C VAL A 30 -7.44 6.32 0.67
N SER A 31 -8.54 5.73 0.18
CA SER A 31 -9.70 5.40 1.01
C SER A 31 -9.29 4.49 2.19
N ASN A 32 -10.20 4.23 3.13
CA ASN A 32 -9.92 3.41 4.32
C ASN A 32 -9.57 1.94 3.99
N THR A 33 -9.62 1.56 2.72
CA THR A 33 -9.12 0.31 2.15
C THR A 33 -7.78 0.57 1.45
N ASN A 34 -6.83 -0.38 1.43
CA ASN A 34 -5.44 -0.21 0.94
C ASN A 34 -5.26 0.14 -0.55
N GLN A 35 -6.23 0.77 -1.16
CA GLN A 35 -6.32 1.02 -2.59
C GLN A 35 -5.64 2.35 -2.91
N VAL A 36 -4.75 2.30 -3.90
CA VAL A 36 -4.22 3.46 -4.60
C VAL A 36 -4.77 3.42 -6.02
N HIS A 37 -5.59 4.40 -6.39
CA HIS A 37 -6.17 4.47 -7.73
C HIS A 37 -5.20 5.11 -8.72
N PHE A 38 -4.40 4.28 -9.41
CA PHE A 38 -3.46 4.74 -10.44
C PHE A 38 -4.13 5.34 -11.71
N ALA A 39 -5.46 5.20 -11.85
CA ALA A 39 -6.19 5.56 -13.06
C ALA A 39 -6.57 7.05 -13.17
N TYR A 40 -6.33 7.85 -12.12
CA TYR A 40 -6.57 9.30 -12.13
C TYR A 40 -5.28 10.14 -12.34
N ASP A 41 -4.11 9.48 -12.42
CA ASP A 41 -2.79 10.05 -12.08
C ASP A 41 -2.02 10.80 -13.18
N LEU A 42 -2.63 11.10 -14.34
CA LEU A 42 -2.00 11.97 -15.35
C LEU A 42 -2.66 13.35 -15.49
N ALA A 43 -3.68 13.63 -14.67
CA ALA A 43 -4.33 14.94 -14.62
C ALA A 43 -3.88 15.77 -13.40
N MET A 44 -2.65 15.54 -12.91
CA MET A 44 -2.06 16.37 -11.88
C MET A 44 -1.06 17.36 -12.50
N ASP A 45 -1.25 18.65 -12.25
CA ASP A 45 -0.34 19.72 -12.70
C ASP A 45 1.03 19.70 -11.99
N ASN A 46 1.27 18.74 -11.09
CA ASN A 46 2.51 18.59 -10.32
C ASN A 46 3.36 17.45 -10.91
N SER A 47 4.41 17.82 -11.65
CA SER A 47 5.33 16.90 -12.31
C SER A 47 6.04 15.93 -11.35
N GLU A 48 6.34 16.38 -10.14
CA GLU A 48 7.06 15.61 -9.13
C GLU A 48 6.18 14.50 -8.55
N MET A 49 4.89 14.76 -8.33
CA MET A 49 3.95 13.73 -7.94
C MET A 49 3.68 12.72 -9.05
N VAL A 50 3.60 13.16 -10.32
CA VAL A 50 3.50 12.25 -11.47
C VAL A 50 4.70 11.31 -11.51
N ALA A 51 5.92 11.85 -11.42
CA ALA A 51 7.15 11.05 -11.39
C ALA A 51 7.18 10.05 -10.22
N MET A 52 6.65 10.42 -9.05
CA MET A 52 6.54 9.53 -7.89
C MET A 52 5.60 8.34 -8.16
N PHE A 53 4.45 8.57 -8.80
CA PHE A 53 3.54 7.48 -9.19
C PHE A 53 4.13 6.60 -10.30
N GLU A 54 4.82 7.19 -11.27
CA GLU A 54 5.55 6.43 -12.29
C GLU A 54 6.62 5.53 -11.66
N ALA A 55 7.33 6.02 -10.64
CA ALA A 55 8.29 5.21 -9.88
C ALA A 55 7.62 4.06 -9.11
N LEU A 56 6.43 4.27 -8.53
CA LEU A 56 5.64 3.20 -7.92
C LEU A 56 5.23 2.13 -8.94
N VAL A 57 4.79 2.54 -10.13
CA VAL A 57 4.46 1.61 -11.22
C VAL A 57 5.70 0.85 -11.69
N ALA A 58 6.81 1.55 -11.92
CA ALA A 58 8.09 0.95 -12.32
C ALA A 58 8.64 -0.03 -11.26
N SER A 59 8.35 0.21 -9.98
CA SER A 59 8.72 -0.70 -8.89
C SER A 59 7.94 -2.03 -8.92
N GLY A 60 6.84 -2.13 -9.69
CA GLY A 60 5.99 -3.33 -9.77
C GLY A 60 5.01 -3.49 -8.60
N LEU A 61 4.83 -2.47 -7.77
CA LEU A 61 3.87 -2.49 -6.66
C LEU A 61 2.43 -2.16 -7.06
N ASN A 62 2.22 -1.59 -8.24
CA ASN A 62 0.91 -1.13 -8.70
C ASN A 62 -0.15 -2.24 -8.73
N GLY A 63 0.21 -3.48 -9.10
CA GLY A 63 -0.72 -4.62 -9.06
C GLY A 63 -1.22 -4.93 -7.64
N PHE A 64 -0.32 -4.86 -6.66
CA PHE A 64 -0.65 -5.08 -5.26
C PHE A 64 -1.43 -3.90 -4.65
N LEU A 65 -1.02 -2.66 -4.94
CA LEU A 65 -1.63 -1.45 -4.38
C LEU A 65 -2.98 -1.09 -5.04
N GLY A 66 -3.18 -1.50 -6.29
CA GLY A 66 -4.42 -1.28 -7.05
C GLY A 66 -5.48 -2.37 -6.86
N CYS A 67 -5.26 -3.34 -5.96
CA CYS A 67 -6.17 -4.46 -5.73
C CYS A 67 -7.56 -3.99 -5.29
N MET A 68 -8.60 -4.39 -6.03
CA MET A 68 -9.99 -4.25 -5.63
C MET A 68 -10.63 -5.63 -5.54
N SER A 69 -11.36 -5.88 -4.46
CA SER A 69 -12.16 -7.08 -4.25
C SER A 69 -13.21 -6.79 -3.21
N ASP A 70 -14.34 -7.49 -3.31
CA ASP A 70 -15.30 -7.53 -2.24
C ASP A 70 -14.68 -8.17 -0.99
N ILE A 71 -15.14 -7.73 0.18
CA ILE A 71 -14.67 -8.20 1.47
C ILE A 71 -15.65 -9.26 1.99
N PHE A 72 -15.19 -10.51 2.03
CA PHE A 72 -15.97 -11.61 2.59
C PHE A 72 -15.63 -11.78 4.08
N GLU A 73 -16.31 -11.03 4.94
CA GLU A 73 -15.94 -10.96 6.37
C GLU A 73 -15.96 -12.33 7.06
N SER A 74 -16.95 -13.17 6.77
CA SER A 74 -17.05 -14.53 7.31
C SER A 74 -15.85 -15.40 6.93
N ALA A 75 -15.44 -15.37 5.65
CA ALA A 75 -14.29 -16.10 5.16
C ALA A 75 -12.97 -15.56 5.73
N LEU A 76 -12.86 -14.24 5.93
CA LEU A 76 -11.70 -13.64 6.59
C LEU A 76 -11.60 -14.06 8.06
N ILE A 77 -12.71 -14.04 8.80
CA ILE A 77 -12.74 -14.47 10.20
C ILE A 77 -12.29 -15.93 10.30
N GLU A 78 -12.84 -16.81 9.45
CA GLU A 78 -12.47 -18.22 9.42
C GLU A 78 -11.00 -18.41 8.99
N PHE A 79 -10.54 -17.66 7.97
CA PHE A 79 -9.15 -17.68 7.52
C PHE A 79 -8.20 -17.40 8.67
N TYR A 80 -8.40 -16.28 9.38
CA TYR A 80 -7.56 -15.92 10.52
C TYR A 80 -7.70 -16.92 11.66
N HIS A 81 -8.91 -17.35 12.01
CA HIS A 81 -9.10 -18.31 13.10
C HIS A 81 -8.32 -19.62 12.89
N ASN A 82 -8.28 -20.10 11.64
CA ASN A 82 -7.65 -21.37 11.27
C ASN A 82 -6.24 -21.20 10.68
N ALA A 83 -5.73 -19.97 10.58
CA ALA A 83 -4.43 -19.69 9.99
C ALA A 83 -3.30 -20.31 10.82
N SER A 84 -2.45 -21.08 10.15
CA SER A 84 -1.21 -21.62 10.70
C SER A 84 -0.07 -21.46 9.72
N LEU A 85 1.15 -21.41 10.25
CA LEU A 85 2.37 -21.30 9.46
C LEU A 85 3.12 -22.63 9.50
N GLN A 86 3.39 -23.19 8.33
CA GLN A 86 4.16 -24.43 8.19
C GLN A 86 5.03 -24.34 6.94
N ASP A 87 6.30 -24.75 7.03
CA ASP A 87 7.23 -24.82 5.89
C ASP A 87 7.29 -23.52 5.06
N ASP A 88 7.28 -22.38 5.75
CA ASP A 88 7.26 -21.03 5.18
C ASP A 88 6.01 -20.67 4.35
N LYS A 89 4.93 -21.42 4.51
CA LYS A 89 3.64 -21.20 3.85
C LYS A 89 2.54 -20.98 4.86
N ILE A 90 1.49 -20.28 4.44
CA ILE A 90 0.30 -20.03 5.25
C ILE A 90 -0.75 -21.08 4.86
N PHE A 91 -1.25 -21.79 5.85
CA PHE A 91 -2.34 -22.74 5.72
C PHE A 91 -3.56 -22.23 6.48
N SER A 92 -4.74 -22.40 5.92
CA SER A 92 -5.99 -22.16 6.65
C SER A 92 -7.07 -23.11 6.15
N THR A 93 -8.11 -23.32 6.95
CA THR A 93 -9.30 -24.06 6.53
C THR A 93 -10.46 -23.09 6.44
N ILE A 94 -11.14 -23.04 5.31
CA ILE A 94 -12.30 -22.16 5.12
C ILE A 94 -13.42 -22.97 4.49
N GLN A 95 -14.62 -22.97 5.09
CA GLN A 95 -15.74 -23.83 4.70
C GLN A 95 -15.34 -25.32 4.54
N GLY A 96 -14.43 -25.79 5.40
CA GLY A 96 -13.90 -27.16 5.35
C GLY A 96 -12.93 -27.46 4.21
N LYS A 97 -12.52 -26.46 3.40
CA LYS A 97 -11.51 -26.59 2.34
C LYS A 97 -10.16 -26.07 2.84
N LEU A 98 -9.11 -26.84 2.56
CA LEU A 98 -7.74 -26.43 2.87
C LEU A 98 -7.27 -25.39 1.84
N VAL A 99 -6.80 -24.25 2.36
CA VAL A 99 -6.17 -23.17 1.62
C VAL A 99 -4.68 -23.18 1.93
N GLU A 100 -3.85 -23.20 0.88
CA GLU A 100 -2.39 -23.07 0.97
C GLU A 100 -1.96 -21.81 0.21
N ILE A 101 -1.20 -20.95 0.87
CA ILE A 101 -0.63 -19.75 0.27
C ILE A 101 0.89 -19.77 0.46
N SER A 102 1.61 -19.95 -0.66
CA SER A 102 3.07 -19.81 -0.74
C SER A 102 3.47 -18.43 -1.23
N GLU A 103 4.76 -18.09 -1.07
CA GLU A 103 5.35 -16.86 -1.64
C GLU A 103 5.12 -16.78 -3.15
N GLU A 104 5.28 -17.91 -3.85
CA GLU A 104 5.11 -18.01 -5.30
C GLU A 104 3.67 -17.71 -5.72
N ILE A 105 2.68 -18.30 -5.03
CA ILE A 105 1.26 -18.04 -5.30
C ILE A 105 0.94 -16.58 -5.01
N PHE A 106 1.41 -16.05 -3.88
CA PHE A 106 1.20 -14.68 -3.48
C PHE A 106 1.79 -13.69 -4.50
N ALA A 107 3.08 -13.83 -4.83
CA ALA A 107 3.77 -12.95 -5.77
C ALA A 107 3.15 -13.03 -7.17
N ARG A 108 2.78 -14.23 -7.64
CA ARG A 108 2.15 -14.41 -8.95
C ARG A 108 0.78 -13.75 -9.03
N ASN A 109 -0.06 -13.88 -8.01
CA ASN A 109 -1.41 -13.30 -7.99
C ASN A 109 -1.37 -11.77 -8.09
N PHE A 110 -0.41 -11.15 -7.39
CA PHE A 110 -0.25 -9.69 -7.36
C PHE A 110 0.77 -9.15 -8.36
N GLN A 111 1.32 -10.02 -9.22
CA GLN A 111 2.34 -9.69 -10.23
C GLN A 111 3.56 -8.97 -9.64
N LEU A 112 3.94 -9.35 -8.42
CA LEU A 112 5.03 -8.72 -7.69
C LEU A 112 6.39 -9.17 -8.25
N PRO A 113 7.36 -8.25 -8.37
CA PRO A 113 8.74 -8.61 -8.64
C PRO A 113 9.31 -9.55 -7.57
N VAL A 114 9.96 -10.62 -8.04
CA VAL A 114 10.65 -11.62 -7.19
C VAL A 114 12.18 -11.57 -7.32
N GLU A 115 12.68 -10.65 -8.16
CA GLU A 115 14.09 -10.34 -8.31
C GLU A 115 14.43 -9.01 -7.61
N GLY A 116 15.70 -8.79 -7.30
CA GLY A 116 16.18 -7.56 -6.67
C GLY A 116 16.57 -7.72 -5.20
N LEU A 117 16.69 -6.59 -4.50
CA LEU A 117 17.12 -6.55 -3.10
C LEU A 117 16.13 -7.27 -2.19
N ILE A 118 16.67 -8.14 -1.33
CA ILE A 118 15.92 -8.80 -0.24
C ILE A 118 16.14 -8.05 1.07
N ASP A 119 17.38 -7.60 1.31
CA ASP A 119 17.71 -6.74 2.44
C ASP A 119 17.69 -5.27 1.99
N ILE A 120 16.72 -4.52 2.49
CA ILE A 120 16.57 -3.09 2.18
C ILE A 120 17.75 -2.25 2.70
N ASN A 121 18.55 -2.77 3.64
CA ASN A 121 19.77 -2.10 4.09
C ASN A 121 20.87 -2.09 3.02
N GLU A 122 20.71 -2.86 1.94
CA GLU A 122 21.62 -2.89 0.78
C GLU A 122 21.31 -1.80 -0.26
N VAL A 123 20.31 -0.94 -0.03
CA VAL A 123 20.06 0.23 -0.89
C VAL A 123 21.34 1.07 -0.99
N PRO A 124 21.78 1.48 -2.21
CA PRO A 124 23.04 2.18 -2.41
C PRO A 124 23.19 3.44 -1.54
N LYS A 125 24.34 3.58 -0.88
CA LYS A 125 24.57 4.66 0.10
C LYS A 125 24.59 6.06 -0.54
N ASP A 126 25.09 6.15 -1.76
CA ASP A 126 25.06 7.35 -2.59
C ASP A 126 23.62 7.77 -2.92
N LEU A 127 22.76 6.80 -3.25
CA LEU A 127 21.33 7.05 -3.47
C LEU A 127 20.63 7.50 -2.19
N ILE A 128 20.92 6.87 -1.04
CA ILE A 128 20.41 7.30 0.27
C ILE A 128 20.87 8.74 0.56
N PHE A 129 22.13 9.06 0.29
CA PHE A 129 22.66 10.41 0.49
C PHE A 129 21.91 11.44 -0.36
N TYR A 130 21.64 11.13 -1.63
CA TYR A 130 20.86 11.98 -2.53
C TYR A 130 19.41 12.16 -2.03
N ALA A 131 18.73 11.06 -1.70
CA ALA A 131 17.34 11.07 -1.23
C ALA A 131 17.14 11.89 0.05
N ARG A 132 18.13 11.93 0.96
CA ARG A 132 18.08 12.75 2.18
C ARG A 132 17.97 14.25 1.92
N THR A 133 18.49 14.73 0.80
CA THR A 133 18.35 16.12 0.37
C THR A 133 17.11 16.28 -0.50
N GLU A 134 16.91 15.38 -1.47
CA GLU A 134 15.79 15.44 -2.41
C GLU A 134 14.42 15.43 -1.70
N PHE A 135 14.26 14.58 -0.68
CA PHE A 135 12.98 14.45 0.02
C PHE A 135 12.70 15.62 0.98
N SER A 136 13.71 16.45 1.28
CA SER A 136 13.63 17.49 2.30
C SER A 136 12.75 18.65 1.88
N PHE A 137 11.87 19.10 2.77
CA PHE A 137 11.08 20.31 2.57
C PHE A 137 11.92 21.60 2.72
N THR A 138 13.00 21.56 3.50
CA THR A 138 13.83 22.73 3.81
C THR A 138 15.17 22.75 3.06
N ASP A 139 15.38 21.81 2.13
CA ASP A 139 16.65 21.52 1.46
C ASP A 139 17.81 21.13 2.39
N GLU A 140 17.57 21.05 3.71
CA GLU A 140 18.52 20.53 4.69
C GLU A 140 18.56 19.01 4.63
N GLN A 141 19.74 18.43 4.87
CA GLN A 141 19.91 16.99 4.80
C GLN A 141 19.16 16.26 5.93
N LEU A 142 18.12 15.52 5.58
CA LEU A 142 17.31 14.77 6.53
C LEU A 142 18.10 13.67 7.24
N SER A 143 17.67 13.25 8.42
CA SER A 143 18.00 11.91 8.92
C SER A 143 17.14 10.87 8.18
N THR A 144 17.66 9.65 8.01
CA THR A 144 16.85 8.53 7.46
C THR A 144 15.72 8.12 8.40
N SER A 145 15.73 8.59 9.65
CA SER A 145 14.58 8.58 10.55
C SER A 145 14.22 10.03 10.85
N CYS A 146 13.09 10.51 10.34
CA CYS A 146 12.66 11.92 10.41
C CYS A 146 11.16 12.02 10.61
N LYS A 147 10.65 13.23 10.89
CA LYS A 147 9.21 13.48 10.92
C LYS A 147 8.71 13.64 9.51
N LYS A 148 7.52 13.11 9.24
CA LYS A 148 6.83 13.22 7.95
C LYS A 148 6.67 14.68 7.50
N ARG A 149 6.44 15.62 8.42
CA ARG A 149 6.35 17.06 8.12
C ARG A 149 7.65 17.68 7.60
N GLU A 150 8.79 17.00 7.74
CA GLU A 150 10.08 17.44 7.20
C GLU A 150 10.23 17.06 5.71
N LEU A 151 9.34 16.21 5.18
CA LEU A 151 9.36 15.80 3.77
C LEU A 151 8.56 16.78 2.88
N LYS A 152 8.92 16.89 1.60
CA LYS A 152 8.06 17.49 0.56
C LYS A 152 6.77 16.67 0.40
N ILE A 153 5.73 17.29 -0.17
CA ILE A 153 4.37 16.75 -0.14
C ILE A 153 4.24 15.39 -0.87
N GLU A 154 4.93 15.24 -1.99
CA GLU A 154 5.01 14.03 -2.81
C GLU A 154 5.63 12.86 -2.03
N TYR A 155 6.68 13.12 -1.24
CA TYR A 155 7.33 12.10 -0.43
C TYR A 155 6.59 11.81 0.87
N ARG A 156 5.76 12.76 1.37
CA ARG A 156 4.79 12.45 2.44
C ARG A 156 3.77 11.44 1.96
N LEU A 157 3.26 11.61 0.74
CA LEU A 157 2.32 10.68 0.13
C LEU A 157 2.99 9.32 -0.13
N LEU A 158 4.19 9.30 -0.71
CA LEU A 158 4.95 8.06 -0.88
C LEU A 158 5.17 7.34 0.46
N SER A 159 5.52 8.07 1.52
CA SER A 159 5.64 7.52 2.86
C SER A 159 4.33 6.87 3.33
N ASP A 160 3.17 7.49 3.07
CA ASP A 160 1.88 6.93 3.46
C ASP A 160 1.53 5.66 2.69
N ILE A 161 1.79 5.66 1.38
CA ILE A 161 1.59 4.50 0.51
C ILE A 161 2.46 3.34 1.02
N VAL A 162 3.76 3.56 1.14
CA VAL A 162 4.71 2.55 1.63
C VAL A 162 4.32 2.08 3.02
N ALA A 163 3.97 2.99 3.93
CA ALA A 163 3.53 2.65 5.29
C ALA A 163 2.31 1.72 5.27
N LYS A 164 1.31 1.99 4.44
CA LYS A 164 0.12 1.15 4.31
C LYS A 164 0.45 -0.23 3.74
N SER A 165 1.41 -0.33 2.81
CA SER A 165 1.83 -1.63 2.26
C SER A 165 2.58 -2.50 3.26
N ILE A 166 3.41 -1.89 4.13
CA ILE A 166 4.37 -2.63 4.96
C ILE A 166 4.04 -2.69 6.46
N THR A 167 3.13 -1.85 6.96
CA THR A 167 2.96 -1.69 8.42
C THR A 167 1.70 -2.40 8.91
N VAL A 168 1.90 -3.42 9.75
CA VAL A 168 0.85 -4.16 10.48
C VAL A 168 0.31 -3.37 11.67
N LYS A 169 1.14 -2.47 12.21
CA LYS A 169 0.88 -1.75 13.47
C LYS A 169 0.43 -0.31 13.21
N ALA A 170 -0.55 0.14 14.01
CA ALA A 170 -0.83 1.55 14.21
C ALA A 170 0.37 2.23 14.88
N GLY A 171 1.43 2.50 14.11
CA GLY A 171 2.53 3.35 14.52
C GLY A 171 2.14 4.83 14.40
N SER A 172 2.99 5.72 14.92
CA SER A 172 2.83 7.14 14.64
C SER A 172 2.98 7.38 13.14
N PHE A 173 1.90 7.82 12.50
CA PHE A 173 1.91 8.24 11.10
C PHE A 173 2.76 9.50 10.86
N ASP A 174 3.17 10.19 11.93
CA ASP A 174 3.97 11.40 11.87
C ASP A 174 5.48 11.12 11.76
N ALA A 175 5.92 9.88 11.97
CA ALA A 175 7.32 9.49 11.89
C ALA A 175 7.58 8.59 10.67
N VAL A 176 8.69 8.85 9.99
CA VAL A 176 9.26 8.01 8.93
C VAL A 176 10.40 7.23 9.55
N THR A 177 10.27 5.89 9.60
CA THR A 177 11.32 5.01 10.11
C THR A 177 12.45 4.88 9.10
N HIS A 178 13.63 4.44 9.56
CA HIS A 178 14.77 4.15 8.69
C HIS A 178 14.39 3.19 7.55
N GLU A 179 13.75 2.07 7.87
CA GLU A 179 13.31 1.07 6.89
C GLU A 179 12.35 1.66 5.85
N ARG A 180 11.38 2.49 6.30
CA ARG A 180 10.44 3.16 5.39
C ARG A 180 11.18 4.12 4.47
N PHE A 181 12.12 4.90 5.01
CA PHE A 181 12.93 5.83 4.22
C PHE A 181 13.75 5.09 3.16
N LEU A 182 14.34 3.93 3.49
CA LEU A 182 15.08 3.12 2.52
C LEU A 182 14.19 2.56 1.42
N LEU A 183 12.97 2.12 1.74
CA LEU A 183 12.01 1.67 0.73
C LEU A 183 11.56 2.80 -0.19
N MET A 184 11.29 3.98 0.37
CA MET A 184 11.00 5.18 -0.41
C MET A 184 12.17 5.53 -1.34
N THR A 185 13.40 5.42 -0.83
CA THR A 185 14.63 5.64 -1.59
C THR A 185 14.79 4.62 -2.72
N ALA A 186 14.51 3.34 -2.47
CA ALA A 186 14.57 2.29 -3.47
C ALA A 186 13.57 2.53 -4.61
N ILE A 187 12.32 2.89 -4.27
CA ILE A 187 11.29 3.25 -5.26
C ILE A 187 11.73 4.46 -6.06
N PHE A 188 12.12 5.54 -5.38
CA PHE A 188 12.57 6.78 -5.99
C PHE A 188 13.76 6.57 -6.95
N GLY A 189 14.77 5.81 -6.53
CA GLY A 189 15.97 5.56 -7.33
C GLY A 189 15.86 4.40 -8.32
N GLY A 190 14.68 3.80 -8.48
CA GLY A 190 14.48 2.66 -9.39
C GLY A 190 15.30 1.42 -9.01
N VAL A 191 15.61 1.24 -7.74
CA VAL A 191 16.31 0.05 -7.24
C VAL A 191 15.33 -1.11 -7.23
N SER A 192 15.67 -2.20 -7.93
CA SER A 192 14.86 -3.41 -7.93
C SER A 192 14.80 -4.02 -6.54
N VAL A 193 13.59 -4.25 -6.04
CA VAL A 193 13.30 -4.86 -4.73
C VAL A 193 12.47 -6.10 -4.96
N ASN A 194 12.78 -7.17 -4.24
CA ASN A 194 11.96 -8.37 -4.22
C ASN A 194 10.72 -8.13 -3.34
N TRP A 195 9.71 -7.48 -3.94
CA TRP A 195 8.46 -7.15 -3.27
C TRP A 195 7.65 -8.39 -2.91
N GLY A 196 7.72 -9.45 -3.72
CA GLY A 196 7.07 -10.73 -3.44
C GLY A 196 7.48 -11.27 -2.07
N ARG A 197 8.78 -11.37 -1.83
CA ARG A 197 9.35 -11.85 -0.56
C ARG A 197 9.09 -10.89 0.59
N LEU A 198 9.29 -9.58 0.37
CA LEU A 198 9.11 -8.58 1.43
C LEU A 198 7.66 -8.55 1.93
N LEU A 199 6.69 -8.44 1.02
CA LEU A 199 5.27 -8.37 1.37
C LEU A 199 4.74 -9.72 1.87
N PHE A 200 5.25 -10.85 1.36
CA PHE A 200 4.85 -12.16 1.86
C PHE A 200 5.37 -12.42 3.29
N LYS A 201 6.58 -11.97 3.63
CA LYS A 201 7.08 -12.01 5.02
C LYS A 201 6.14 -11.25 5.96
N ILE A 202 5.72 -10.05 5.55
CA ILE A 202 4.78 -9.23 6.30
C ILE A 202 3.41 -9.94 6.40
N PHE A 203 2.93 -10.56 5.32
CA PHE A 203 1.69 -11.30 5.33
C PHE A 203 1.70 -12.48 6.31
N LYS A 204 2.81 -13.24 6.38
CA LYS A 204 3.00 -14.32 7.37
C LYS A 204 2.89 -13.78 8.80
N ASP A 205 3.52 -12.64 9.07
CA ASP A 205 3.43 -11.97 10.36
C ASP A 205 2.02 -11.44 10.66
N MET A 206 1.17 -11.18 9.65
CA MET A 206 -0.23 -10.75 9.87
C MET A 206 -1.21 -11.91 10.04
N ALA A 207 -0.97 -13.04 9.37
CA ALA A 207 -1.89 -14.19 9.38
C ALA A 207 -1.74 -15.02 10.67
N THR A 208 -0.54 -15.05 11.25
CA THR A 208 -0.24 -15.90 12.41
C THR A 208 -0.82 -15.32 13.70
N PRO A 209 -1.43 -16.16 14.57
CA PRO A 209 -1.99 -15.70 15.85
C PRO A 209 -0.96 -15.11 16.82
N GLU A 210 0.29 -15.53 16.73
CA GLU A 210 1.37 -15.22 17.69
C GLU A 210 1.80 -13.74 17.68
N THR A 211 1.56 -13.03 16.58
CA THR A 211 2.08 -11.67 16.30
C THR A 211 1.01 -10.56 16.35
N ARG A 212 -0.24 -10.94 16.69
CA ARG A 212 -1.50 -10.18 16.55
C ARG A 212 -1.97 -10.12 15.10
N GLN A 213 -3.05 -10.84 14.84
CA GLN A 213 -3.75 -10.78 13.56
C GLN A 213 -4.18 -9.37 13.23
N ALA A 214 -3.84 -8.92 12.03
CA ALA A 214 -4.19 -7.59 11.54
C ALA A 214 -4.89 -7.73 10.20
N ARG A 215 -5.97 -6.96 10.02
CA ARG A 215 -6.79 -6.96 8.79
C ARG A 215 -6.15 -6.16 7.66
N GLY A 216 -4.85 -5.85 7.75
CA GLY A 216 -4.13 -5.02 6.80
C GLY A 216 -4.18 -5.56 5.38
N TYR A 217 -4.23 -6.88 5.18
CA TYR A 217 -4.30 -7.52 3.84
C TYR A 217 -5.68 -8.13 3.55
N ALA A 218 -6.76 -7.65 4.16
CA ALA A 218 -8.10 -8.21 3.98
C ALA A 218 -8.53 -8.34 2.50
N VAL A 219 -8.33 -7.29 1.71
CA VAL A 219 -8.64 -7.29 0.26
C VAL A 219 -7.77 -8.31 -0.48
N HIS A 220 -6.47 -8.33 -0.20
CA HIS A 220 -5.53 -9.28 -0.81
C HIS A 220 -5.87 -10.73 -0.46
N ILE A 221 -6.26 -11.01 0.78
CA ILE A 221 -6.71 -12.35 1.18
C ILE A 221 -7.97 -12.73 0.39
N CYS A 222 -8.96 -11.85 0.28
CA CYS A 222 -10.18 -12.15 -0.51
C CYS A 222 -9.85 -12.47 -1.97
N ILE A 223 -8.91 -11.75 -2.59
CA ILE A 223 -8.42 -12.05 -3.95
C ILE A 223 -7.76 -13.43 -4.00
N LEU A 224 -6.92 -13.76 -3.02
CA LEU A 224 -6.27 -15.08 -2.97
C LEU A 224 -7.30 -16.21 -2.82
N LEU A 225 -8.34 -16.00 -2.03
CA LEU A 225 -9.40 -16.99 -1.82
C LEU A 225 -10.30 -17.17 -3.05
N THR A 226 -10.66 -16.10 -3.75
CA THR A 226 -11.46 -16.17 -4.99
C THR A 226 -10.73 -16.87 -6.14
N ASN A 227 -9.39 -16.79 -6.17
CA ASN A 227 -8.58 -17.43 -7.20
C ASN A 227 -8.31 -18.93 -6.95
N ILE A 228 -8.78 -19.50 -5.84
CA ILE A 228 -8.66 -20.94 -5.57
C ILE A 228 -9.75 -21.68 -6.36
N PRO A 229 -9.38 -22.59 -7.28
CA PRO A 229 -10.37 -23.37 -8.01
C PRO A 229 -11.28 -24.11 -7.01
N TYR A 230 -12.59 -24.11 -7.27
CA TYR A 230 -13.65 -24.68 -6.42
C TYR A 230 -14.04 -23.88 -5.17
N PHE A 231 -13.56 -22.65 -4.97
CA PHE A 231 -13.94 -21.82 -3.82
C PHE A 231 -15.04 -20.81 -4.20
N GLU A 232 -16.30 -21.12 -3.89
CA GLU A 232 -17.44 -20.21 -4.04
C GLU A 232 -17.61 -19.39 -2.75
N LEU A 233 -17.10 -18.17 -2.75
CA LEU A 233 -17.37 -17.21 -1.69
C LEU A 233 -18.83 -16.76 -1.82
N GLY A 234 -19.62 -16.95 -0.76
CA GLY A 234 -21.04 -16.56 -0.75
C GLY A 234 -21.22 -15.06 -0.95
N ASP A 235 -22.44 -14.66 -1.31
CA ASP A 235 -22.79 -13.28 -1.66
C ASP A 235 -22.31 -12.27 -0.59
N CYS A 236 -21.76 -11.14 -1.05
CA CYS A 236 -21.34 -10.04 -0.20
C CYS A 236 -22.58 -9.40 0.46
N GLU A 237 -22.50 -9.07 1.75
CA GLU A 237 -23.56 -8.28 2.38
C GLU A 237 -23.43 -6.81 1.92
N ASP A 238 -24.52 -6.28 1.34
CA ASP A 238 -24.66 -4.92 0.81
C ASP A 238 -24.47 -3.80 1.86
#